data_AF-A0A9P7BLZ4-F1
#
_entry.id   AF-A0A9P7BLZ4-F1
#
_cell.length_a   1.000
_cell.length_b   1.000
_cell.length_c   1.000
_cell.angle_alpha   90.00
_cell.angle_beta   90.00
_cell.angle_gamma   90.00
#
_symmetry.space_group_name_H-M   'P 1'
#
loop_
_entity.id
_entity.type
_entity.pdbx_description
1 polymer ?
#
loop_
_entity_poly.entity_id
_entity_poly.type
_entity_poly.pdbx_seq_one_letter_code
_entity_poly.pdbx_strand_id
1 'polypeptide(L)'
;MNATFENNIQNSQQDEVIHSKVWRAGRSPGSVLLGMTDRSESPVQLMAISAKQFPSRIGVATTKEGSREIAEINFDPAIDQILKDGITFENDAVSLLPCPALDPAIPLVRFRLSNLPFLKEDILKEQLKMSLELYSSVLDLGILRESHTGTYSGSKN
;
A
#
# COMPACT_ATOMS: atom_id res chain seq x y z
N MET A 1 -36.28 9.76 40.54
CA MET A 1 -35.28 8.77 40.09
C MET A 1 -34.92 9.14 38.67
N ASN A 2 -33.77 9.78 38.45
CA ASN A 2 -33.30 10.17 37.12
C ASN A 2 -32.24 9.17 36.69
N ALA A 3 -32.54 8.39 35.65
CA ALA A 3 -31.58 7.49 35.01
C ALA A 3 -30.73 8.31 34.03
N THR A 4 -29.46 8.45 34.35
CA THR A 4 -28.44 9.02 33.47
C THR A 4 -28.11 7.98 32.40
N PHE A 5 -28.43 8.26 31.14
CA PHE A 5 -27.93 7.46 30.02
C PHE A 5 -26.49 7.86 29.75
N GLU A 6 -25.54 7.02 30.19
CA GLU A 6 -24.15 7.11 29.76
C GLU A 6 -24.06 6.64 28.30
N ASN A 7 -23.89 7.59 27.39
CA ASN A 7 -23.52 7.31 26.00
C ASN A 7 -22.07 6.80 25.98
N ASN A 8 -21.93 5.48 26.00
CA ASN A 8 -20.67 4.78 25.78
C ASN A 8 -20.37 4.80 24.28
N ILE A 9 -19.80 5.90 23.78
CA ILE A 9 -19.27 5.96 22.42
C ILE A 9 -17.94 5.19 22.44
N GLN A 10 -18.02 3.88 22.18
CA GLN A 10 -16.85 3.13 21.75
C GLN A 10 -16.46 3.67 20.38
N ASN A 11 -15.47 4.54 20.35
CA ASN A 11 -14.79 4.97 19.15
C ASN A 11 -14.02 3.77 18.60
N SER A 12 -14.68 2.94 17.79
CA SER A 12 -13.99 1.93 16.99
C SER A 12 -13.17 2.66 15.94
N GLN A 13 -11.91 2.98 16.24
CA GLN A 13 -10.96 3.28 15.19
C GLN A 13 -10.92 2.05 14.29
N GLN A 14 -11.43 2.21 13.09
CA GLN A 14 -11.45 1.16 12.10
C GLN A 14 -10.03 1.09 11.55
N ASP A 15 -9.35 -0.04 11.73
CA ASP A 15 -7.98 -0.24 11.25
C ASP A 15 -7.90 0.12 9.76
N GLU A 16 -6.99 1.02 9.41
CA GLU A 16 -6.83 1.45 8.01
C GLU A 16 -6.13 0.34 7.23
N VAL A 17 -6.74 -0.11 6.13
CA VAL A 17 -6.18 -1.16 5.28
C VAL A 17 -5.57 -0.54 4.02
N ILE A 18 -4.26 -0.67 3.85
CA ILE A 18 -3.51 -0.15 2.71
C ILE A 18 -2.98 -1.32 1.88
N HIS A 19 -3.22 -1.29 0.56
CA HIS A 19 -2.62 -2.26 -0.35
C HIS A 19 -1.25 -1.77 -0.84
N SER A 20 -0.25 -2.65 -0.73
CA SER A 20 1.09 -2.44 -1.26
C SER A 20 1.09 -2.23 -2.78
N LYS A 21 1.86 -1.27 -3.26
CA LYS A 21 1.98 -0.96 -4.70
C LYS A 21 3.15 -1.69 -5.35
N VAL A 22 3.27 -2.99 -5.07
CA VAL A 22 4.34 -3.87 -5.57
C VAL A 22 3.72 -5.14 -6.14
N TRP A 23 3.82 -5.31 -7.46
CA TRP A 23 3.15 -6.38 -8.22
C TRP A 23 4.14 -7.30 -8.93
N ARG A 24 5.17 -7.77 -8.23
CA ARG A 24 6.19 -8.66 -8.79
C ARG A 24 6.57 -9.75 -7.80
N ALA A 25 7.17 -10.82 -8.31
CA ALA A 25 7.72 -11.88 -7.50
C ALA A 25 8.93 -11.40 -6.68
N GLY A 26 9.12 -11.98 -5.50
CA GLY A 26 10.35 -11.85 -4.72
C GLY A 26 11.49 -12.70 -5.26
N ARG A 27 12.59 -12.76 -4.51
CA ARG A 27 13.82 -13.52 -4.82
C ARG A 27 13.64 -15.03 -4.74
N SER A 28 12.64 -15.51 -4.00
CA SER A 28 12.44 -16.94 -3.76
C SER A 28 10.96 -17.31 -3.74
N PRO A 29 10.60 -18.57 -4.07
CA PRO A 29 9.25 -19.08 -3.85
C PRO A 29 8.78 -18.80 -2.43
N GLY A 30 7.49 -18.45 -2.28
CA GLY A 30 6.91 -18.10 -0.99
C GLY A 30 7.28 -16.70 -0.47
N SER A 31 7.88 -15.85 -1.30
CA SER A 31 8.17 -14.46 -0.92
C SER A 31 7.03 -13.52 -1.28
N VAL A 32 6.66 -12.65 -0.34
CA VAL A 32 5.73 -11.52 -0.56
C VAL A 32 6.46 -10.20 -0.42
N LEU A 33 6.01 -9.19 -1.17
CA LEU A 33 6.63 -7.86 -1.19
C LEU A 33 5.67 -6.78 -0.67
N LEU A 34 6.20 -5.91 0.19
CA LEU A 34 5.48 -4.81 0.83
C LEU A 34 6.19 -3.49 0.53
N GLY A 35 5.42 -2.49 0.08
CA GLY A 35 5.91 -1.12 -0.09
C GLY A 35 6.01 -0.41 1.26
N MET A 36 7.22 -0.08 1.67
CA MET A 36 7.55 0.51 2.98
C MET A 36 7.94 1.99 2.90
N THR A 37 7.77 2.64 1.74
CA THR A 37 8.29 4.00 1.50
C THR A 37 7.69 5.04 2.44
N ASP A 38 6.41 4.89 2.77
CA ASP A 38 5.67 5.80 3.65
C ASP A 38 5.64 5.31 5.11
N ARG A 39 6.49 4.32 5.44
CA ARG A 39 6.59 3.71 6.76
C ARG A 39 7.86 4.16 7.47
N SER A 40 7.80 4.24 8.80
CA SER A 40 8.92 4.69 9.64
C SER A 40 9.67 3.54 10.31
N GLU A 41 9.13 2.33 10.22
CA GLU A 41 9.69 1.13 10.83
C GLU A 41 11.05 0.78 10.22
N SER A 42 12.05 0.64 11.10
CA SER A 42 13.36 0.12 10.72
C SER A 42 13.28 -1.36 10.33
N PRO A 43 14.28 -1.88 9.58
CA PRO A 43 14.33 -3.30 9.21
C PRO A 43 14.23 -4.26 10.40
N VAL A 44 14.82 -3.91 11.54
CA VAL A 44 14.78 -4.72 12.77
C VAL A 44 13.39 -4.73 13.40
N GLN A 45 12.70 -3.58 13.41
CA GLN A 45 11.31 -3.52 13.88
C GLN A 45 10.40 -4.36 12.98
N LEU A 46 10.58 -4.28 11.66
CA LEU A 46 9.82 -5.10 10.74
C LEU A 46 10.07 -6.60 10.93
N MET A 47 11.31 -7.01 11.18
CA MET A 47 11.64 -8.39 11.55
C MET A 47 10.90 -8.83 12.80
N ALA A 48 10.86 -7.99 13.85
CA ALA A 48 10.16 -8.29 15.09
C ALA A 48 8.65 -8.38 14.91
N ILE A 49 8.04 -7.44 14.18
CA ILE A 49 6.60 -7.43 13.85
C ILE A 49 6.25 -8.70 13.06
N SER A 50 7.00 -9.00 12.01
CA SER A 50 6.79 -10.18 11.18
C SER A 50 6.93 -11.47 11.99
N ALA A 51 7.89 -11.53 12.92
CA ALA A 51 8.06 -12.66 13.83
C ALA A 51 6.91 -12.86 14.79
N LYS A 52 6.31 -11.77 15.28
CA LYS A 52 5.17 -11.81 16.19
C LYS A 52 3.91 -12.27 15.46
N GLN A 53 3.63 -11.72 14.27
CA GLN A 53 2.39 -11.96 13.54
C GLN A 53 2.42 -13.25 12.71
N PHE A 54 3.59 -13.60 12.17
CA PHE A 54 3.74 -14.78 11.32
C PHE A 54 4.92 -15.65 11.74
N PRO A 55 4.79 -16.47 12.80
CA PRO A 55 5.87 -17.33 13.28
C PRO A 55 6.47 -18.27 12.22
N SER A 56 5.71 -18.60 11.17
CA SER A 56 6.13 -19.43 10.03
C SER A 56 7.08 -18.74 9.04
N ARG A 57 7.33 -17.42 9.16
CA ARG A 57 8.29 -16.73 8.27
C ARG A 57 9.70 -17.32 8.39
N ILE A 58 10.38 -17.45 7.26
CA ILE A 58 11.79 -17.89 7.18
C ILE A 58 12.72 -16.68 7.24
N GLY A 59 12.36 -15.59 6.59
CA GLY A 59 13.26 -14.45 6.43
C GLY A 59 12.51 -13.17 6.14
N VAL A 60 13.14 -12.07 6.52
CA VAL A 60 12.70 -10.71 6.21
C VAL A 60 13.92 -9.96 5.69
N ALA A 61 13.75 -9.26 4.58
CA ALA A 61 14.78 -8.39 4.02
C ALA A 61 14.16 -7.07 3.58
N THR A 62 14.90 -5.99 3.72
CA THR A 62 14.50 -4.67 3.23
C THR A 62 15.48 -4.23 2.16
N THR A 63 14.96 -3.76 1.04
CA THR A 63 15.74 -3.22 -0.08
C THR A 63 15.28 -1.82 -0.42
N LYS A 64 16.21 -1.03 -0.95
CA LYS A 64 15.95 0.31 -1.45
C LYS A 64 16.07 0.31 -2.97
N GLU A 65 15.01 0.73 -3.65
CA GLU A 65 14.92 0.83 -5.10
C GLU A 65 14.63 2.28 -5.48
N GLY A 66 15.71 3.06 -5.66
CA GLY A 66 15.61 4.51 -5.84
C GLY A 66 15.04 5.18 -4.59
N SER A 67 13.91 5.86 -4.73
CA SER A 67 13.19 6.45 -3.60
C SER A 67 12.25 5.48 -2.89
N ARG A 68 12.07 4.26 -3.41
CA ARG A 68 11.17 3.27 -2.83
C ARG A 68 11.90 2.40 -1.83
N GLU A 69 11.26 2.13 -0.71
CA GLU A 69 11.68 1.10 0.24
C GLU A 69 10.70 -0.07 0.12
N ILE A 70 11.25 -1.27 -0.01
CA ILE A 70 10.50 -2.51 -0.19
C ILE A 70 10.95 -3.50 0.86
N ALA A 71 10.01 -4.12 1.54
CA ALA A 71 10.25 -5.29 2.35
C ALA A 71 9.87 -6.56 1.61
N GLU A 72 10.67 -7.59 1.77
CA GLU A 72 10.42 -8.94 1.33
C GLU A 72 10.33 -9.85 2.54
N ILE A 73 9.29 -10.67 2.59
CA ILE A 73 9.09 -11.67 3.65
C ILE A 73 8.88 -13.01 2.99
N ASN A 74 9.68 -13.98 3.39
CA ASN A 74 9.66 -15.32 2.83
C ASN A 74 9.00 -16.33 3.78
N PHE A 75 8.21 -17.23 3.20
CA PHE A 75 7.50 -18.31 3.85
C PHE A 75 7.76 -19.63 3.12
N ASP A 76 7.70 -20.75 3.84
CA ASP A 76 7.68 -22.10 3.27
C ASP A 76 6.64 -22.93 4.02
N PRO A 77 5.53 -23.38 3.40
CA PRO A 77 4.95 -23.00 2.11
C PRO A 77 3.71 -22.06 2.22
N ALA A 78 3.38 -21.53 3.41
CA ALA A 78 2.11 -20.87 3.68
C ALA A 78 2.12 -19.34 3.50
N ILE A 79 1.97 -18.84 2.27
CA ILE A 79 1.82 -17.39 2.00
C ILE A 79 0.38 -16.87 2.07
N ASP A 80 -0.61 -17.75 2.03
CA ASP A 80 -2.03 -17.35 1.92
C ASP A 80 -2.47 -16.47 3.10
N GLN A 81 -1.94 -16.74 4.30
CA GLN A 81 -2.28 -15.97 5.49
C GLN A 81 -1.84 -14.51 5.37
N ILE A 82 -0.59 -14.25 4.95
CA ILE A 82 -0.09 -12.88 4.83
C ILE A 82 -0.72 -12.14 3.62
N LEU A 83 -1.11 -12.86 2.58
CA LEU A 83 -1.85 -12.28 1.45
C LEU A 83 -3.26 -11.81 1.86
N LYS A 84 -3.85 -12.46 2.86
CA LYS A 84 -5.18 -12.12 3.38
C LYS A 84 -5.12 -11.07 4.49
N ASP A 85 -4.22 -11.25 5.46
CA ASP A 85 -4.20 -10.44 6.68
C ASP A 85 -3.27 -9.24 6.56
N GLY A 86 -2.23 -9.32 5.72
CA GLY A 86 -1.18 -8.31 5.65
C GLY A 86 -0.34 -8.23 6.93
N ILE A 87 0.38 -7.12 7.09
CA ILE A 87 1.07 -6.80 8.34
C ILE A 87 0.39 -5.63 9.02
N THR A 88 0.00 -5.83 10.27
CA THR A 88 -0.57 -4.77 11.09
C THR A 88 0.53 -4.03 11.86
N PHE A 89 0.53 -2.70 11.78
CA PHE A 89 1.43 -1.86 12.54
C PHE A 89 0.67 -1.32 13.76
N GLU A 90 1.05 -1.79 14.95
CA GLU A 90 0.34 -1.49 16.20
C GLU A 90 0.42 0.00 16.59
N ASN A 91 1.42 0.73 16.08
CA ASN A 91 1.63 2.14 16.42
C ASN A 91 0.54 3.05 15.89
N ASP A 92 -0.02 2.72 14.72
CA ASP A 92 -0.99 3.56 14.00
C ASP A 92 -2.21 2.78 13.49
N ALA A 93 -2.36 1.52 13.90
CA ALA A 93 -3.47 0.64 13.53
C ALA A 93 -3.65 0.49 12.00
N VAL A 94 -2.55 0.59 11.25
CA VAL A 94 -2.55 0.41 9.79
C VAL A 94 -2.21 -1.04 9.47
N SER A 95 -2.98 -1.69 8.61
CA SER A 95 -2.66 -3.00 8.04
C SER A 95 -2.22 -2.85 6.58
N LEU A 96 -0.99 -3.26 6.28
CA LEU A 96 -0.43 -3.23 4.94
C LEU A 96 -0.52 -4.61 4.29
N LEU A 97 -1.34 -4.74 3.27
CA LEU A 97 -1.53 -5.99 2.53
C LEU A 97 -0.57 -6.06 1.34
N PRO A 98 0.15 -7.18 1.15
CA PRO A 98 0.91 -7.39 -0.07
C PRO A 98 -0.04 -7.59 -1.26
N CYS A 99 0.41 -7.20 -2.46
CA CYS A 99 -0.29 -7.54 -3.69
C CYS A 99 0.30 -8.82 -4.29
N PRO A 100 -0.53 -9.72 -4.84
CA PRO A 100 -0.03 -10.83 -5.64
C PRO A 100 0.85 -10.35 -6.78
N ALA A 101 1.91 -11.10 -7.07
CA ALA A 101 2.72 -10.87 -8.24
C ALA A 101 1.85 -11.01 -9.50
N LEU A 102 2.00 -10.08 -10.44
CA LEU A 102 1.36 -10.21 -11.74
C LEU A 102 2.10 -11.26 -12.57
N ASP A 103 1.35 -11.96 -13.42
CA ASP A 103 1.95 -12.83 -14.43
C ASP A 103 2.88 -11.99 -15.33
N PRO A 104 4.17 -12.36 -15.48
CA PRO A 104 5.12 -11.66 -16.34
C PRO A 104 4.66 -11.50 -17.80
N ALA A 105 3.72 -12.34 -18.27
CA ALA A 105 3.14 -12.24 -19.60
C ALA A 105 2.13 -11.09 -19.74
N ILE A 106 1.65 -10.50 -18.64
CA ILE A 106 0.69 -9.39 -18.67
C ILE A 106 1.43 -8.11 -19.11
N PRO A 107 1.02 -7.45 -20.21
CA PRO A 107 1.62 -6.20 -20.63
C PRO A 107 1.25 -5.07 -19.66
N LEU A 108 2.24 -4.56 -18.94
CA LEU A 108 2.09 -3.40 -18.06
C LEU A 108 2.37 -2.11 -18.83
N VAL A 109 1.36 -1.23 -18.88
CA VAL A 109 1.50 0.09 -19.51
C VAL A 109 1.55 1.15 -18.41
N ARG A 110 2.67 1.88 -18.34
CA ARG A 110 2.81 3.07 -17.51
C ARG A 110 2.86 4.30 -18.40
N PHE A 111 1.95 5.25 -18.18
CA PHE A 111 1.93 6.51 -18.91
C PHE A 111 1.73 7.69 -17.95
N ARG A 112 2.10 8.88 -18.42
CA ARG A 112 1.98 10.14 -17.69
C ARG A 112 1.02 11.04 -18.45
N LEU A 113 -0.10 11.37 -17.82
CA LEU A 113 -0.99 12.41 -18.33
C LEU A 113 -0.47 13.78 -17.88
N SER A 114 -0.54 14.76 -18.78
CA SER A 114 -0.14 16.15 -18.54
C SER A 114 -1.30 17.06 -18.90
N ASN A 115 -1.28 18.32 -18.42
CA ASN A 115 -2.36 19.29 -18.61
C ASN A 115 -3.72 18.82 -18.09
N LEU A 116 -3.73 18.17 -16.92
CA LEU A 116 -4.96 17.79 -16.23
C LEU A 116 -5.74 19.04 -15.80
N PRO A 117 -7.08 18.99 -15.79
CA PRO A 117 -7.90 20.11 -15.32
C PRO A 117 -7.65 20.37 -13.84
N PHE A 118 -7.74 21.64 -13.43
CA PHE A 118 -7.67 22.01 -12.02
C PHE A 118 -8.98 21.63 -11.31
N LEU A 119 -9.00 20.42 -10.76
CA LEU A 119 -10.07 19.87 -9.93
C LEU A 119 -9.52 19.48 -8.56
N LYS A 120 -10.41 19.27 -7.58
CA LYS A 120 -10.02 18.63 -6.32
C LYS A 120 -9.51 17.21 -6.60
N GLU A 121 -8.60 16.73 -5.77
CA GLU A 121 -7.85 15.49 -6.02
C GLU A 121 -8.71 14.25 -6.09
N ASP A 122 -9.61 14.14 -5.13
CA ASP A 122 -10.61 13.09 -5.01
C ASP A 122 -11.41 13.00 -6.31
N ILE A 123 -11.97 14.13 -6.76
CA ILE A 123 -12.75 14.23 -7.99
C ILE A 123 -11.90 13.88 -9.21
N LEU A 124 -10.68 14.40 -9.28
CA LEU A 124 -9.77 14.18 -10.41
C LEU A 124 -9.36 12.71 -10.51
N LYS A 125 -8.99 12.08 -9.39
CA LYS A 125 -8.61 10.66 -9.34
C LYS A 125 -9.77 9.77 -9.73
N GLU A 126 -10.97 10.04 -9.21
CA GLU A 126 -12.17 9.28 -9.52
C GLU A 126 -12.50 9.35 -11.01
N GLN A 127 -12.57 10.56 -11.58
CA GLN A 127 -12.91 10.74 -13.01
C GLN A 127 -11.85 10.16 -13.94
N LEU A 128 -10.56 10.30 -13.59
CA LEU A 128 -9.47 9.68 -14.34
C LEU A 128 -9.57 8.17 -14.29
N LYS A 129 -9.78 7.59 -13.10
CA LYS A 129 -9.95 6.15 -12.93
C LYS A 129 -11.10 5.64 -13.79
N MET A 130 -12.29 6.25 -13.70
CA MET A 130 -13.45 5.88 -14.53
C MET A 130 -13.14 5.95 -16.03
N SER A 131 -12.43 6.98 -16.48
CA SER A 131 -12.09 7.15 -17.89
C SER A 131 -11.09 6.11 -18.38
N LEU A 132 -10.11 5.73 -17.55
CA LEU A 132 -9.08 4.76 -17.89
C LEU A 132 -9.57 3.32 -17.80
N GLU A 133 -10.49 3.04 -16.87
CA GLU A 133 -11.11 1.72 -16.70
C GLU A 133 -11.95 1.28 -17.92
N LEU A 134 -12.32 2.21 -18.81
CA LEU A 134 -12.93 1.89 -20.10
C LEU A 134 -12.00 1.12 -21.04
N TYR A 135 -10.68 1.23 -20.85
CA TYR A 135 -9.68 0.60 -21.71
C TYR A 135 -9.09 -0.66 -21.08
N SER A 136 -8.83 -0.64 -19.77
CA SER A 136 -8.29 -1.78 -19.03
C SER A 136 -8.31 -1.52 -17.52
N SER A 137 -7.94 -2.52 -16.72
CA SER A 137 -7.83 -2.39 -15.26
C SER A 137 -6.71 -1.41 -14.87
N VAL A 138 -7.03 -0.46 -13.99
CA VAL A 138 -6.06 0.50 -13.43
C VAL A 138 -5.50 -0.06 -12.12
N LEU A 139 -4.19 -0.34 -12.10
CA LEU A 139 -3.51 -0.89 -10.92
C LEU A 139 -3.11 0.18 -9.89
N ASP A 140 -2.63 1.32 -10.37
CA ASP A 140 -2.22 2.44 -9.52
C ASP A 140 -2.51 3.76 -10.24
N LEU A 141 -2.89 4.76 -9.46
CA LEU A 141 -3.13 6.12 -9.94
C LEU A 141 -2.59 7.13 -8.94
N GLY A 142 -1.64 7.93 -9.41
CA GLY A 142 -0.97 8.96 -8.63
C GLY A 142 -1.05 10.31 -9.32
N ILE A 143 -1.16 11.36 -8.52
CA ILE A 143 -1.11 12.75 -8.98
C ILE A 143 0.19 13.35 -8.46
N LEU A 144 1.00 13.87 -9.37
CA LEU A 144 2.20 14.60 -8.99
C LEU A 144 1.81 16.00 -8.49
N ARG A 145 2.28 16.36 -7.30
CA ARG A 145 2.14 17.68 -6.70
C ARG A 145 3.49 18.27 -6.40
N GLU A 146 3.53 19.59 -6.41
CA GLU A 146 4.66 20.33 -5.87
C GLU A 146 4.71 20.12 -4.34
N SER A 147 5.87 19.78 -3.81
CA SER A 147 6.04 19.30 -2.43
C SER A 147 5.81 20.36 -1.36
N HIS A 148 6.04 21.64 -1.65
CA HIS A 148 6.01 22.72 -0.67
C HIS A 148 4.61 23.31 -0.49
N THR A 149 3.89 23.52 -1.60
CA THR A 149 2.56 24.14 -1.63
C THR A 149 1.44 23.13 -1.81
N GLY A 150 1.76 21.87 -2.16
CA GLY A 150 0.78 20.83 -2.48
C GLY A 150 -0.03 21.11 -3.76
N THR A 151 0.39 22.11 -4.54
CA THR A 151 -0.35 22.55 -5.73
C THR A 151 -0.07 21.66 -6.93
N TYR A 152 -1.04 21.63 -7.85
CA TYR A 152 -0.86 20.98 -9.14
C TYR A 152 0.16 21.76 -9.97
N SER A 153 1.33 21.16 -10.21
CA SER A 153 2.34 21.71 -11.09
C SER A 153 1.98 21.39 -12.54
N GLY A 154 1.31 22.32 -13.23
CA GLY A 154 1.14 22.28 -14.68
C GLY A 154 2.44 22.71 -15.38
N SER A 155 3.45 21.84 -15.47
CA SER A 155 4.59 22.13 -16.35
C SER A 155 4.23 21.79 -17.78
N LYS A 156 4.15 22.79 -18.65
CA LYS A 156 4.20 22.57 -20.10
C LYS A 156 5.62 22.09 -20.42
N ASN A 157 5.77 20.83 -20.84
CA ASN A 157 6.97 20.38 -21.53
C ASN A 157 6.94 20.89 -22.97
#